data_AF-X1QV51-F1
#
_entry.id   AF-X1QV51-F1
#
_cell.length_a   1.000
_cell.length_b   1.000
_cell.length_c   1.000
_cell.angle_alpha   90.00
_cell.angle_beta   90.00
_cell.angle_gamma   90.00
#
_symmetry.space_group_name_H-M   'P 1'
#
loop_
_entity.id
_entity.type
_entity.pdbx_description
1 polymer ?
#
loop_
_entity_poly.entity_id
_entity_poly.type
_entity_poly.pdbx_seq_one_letter_code
_entity_poly.pdbx_strand_id
1 'polypeptide(L)'
;IMEIASGGELFLFLDEIQEIPQWDRWLRRVYDSYRNVHLFASGSSSKLAAKEIPTALRGRALSFEVFPLSFREFLNFKGFSYERSIEYTERVVGRLRGYLREYIEYGGFPEVVIEEDPMKKKMIVQEYFRTIVGRDIAERYRVKNFQLLLNFLKYLLNSSYFSVY
;
A
#
# COMPACT_ATOMS: atom_id res chain seq x y z
N ILE A 1 -16.27 -9.97 7.33
CA ILE A 1 -16.27 -9.72 8.80
C ILE A 1 -15.74 -11.00 9.45
N MET A 2 -14.61 -10.91 10.16
CA MET A 2 -14.10 -11.99 10.99
C MET A 2 -14.34 -11.62 12.46
N GLU A 3 -14.81 -12.59 13.26
CA GLU A 3 -15.15 -12.40 14.67
C GLU A 3 -14.32 -13.35 15.53
N ILE A 4 -13.67 -12.79 16.56
CA ILE A 4 -13.00 -13.59 17.60
C ILE A 4 -13.55 -13.14 18.95
N ALA A 5 -14.14 -14.08 19.69
CA ALA A 5 -14.59 -13.86 21.05
C ALA A 5 -13.52 -14.40 22.02
N SER A 6 -12.96 -13.52 22.85
CA SER A 6 -11.99 -13.90 23.88
C SER A 6 -12.37 -13.21 25.19
N GLY A 7 -12.72 -13.97 26.22
CA GLY A 7 -13.00 -13.42 27.55
C GLY A 7 -14.18 -12.44 27.65
N GLY A 8 -15.10 -12.43 26.68
CA GLY A 8 -16.25 -11.50 26.63
C GLY A 8 -16.04 -10.27 25.73
N GLU A 9 -14.82 -10.10 25.20
CA GLU A 9 -14.49 -9.09 24.19
C GLU A 9 -14.69 -9.67 22.78
N LEU A 10 -15.22 -8.85 21.87
CA LEU A 10 -15.48 -9.16 20.47
C LEU A 10 -14.56 -8.34 19.57
N PHE A 11 -13.75 -9.00 18.74
CA PHE A 11 -12.88 -8.34 17.77
C PHE A 11 -13.48 -8.45 16.37
N LEU A 12 -13.73 -7.32 15.72
CA LEU A 12 -14.25 -7.27 14.34
C LEU A 12 -13.19 -6.73 13.39
N PHE A 13 -12.81 -7.56 12.42
CA PHE A 13 -11.92 -7.18 11.32
C PHE A 13 -12.71 -6.97 10.04
N LEU A 14 -12.60 -5.78 9.49
CA LEU A 14 -13.40 -5.27 8.39
C LEU A 14 -12.48 -4.88 7.25
N ASP A 15 -12.40 -5.74 6.25
CA ASP A 15 -11.57 -5.49 5.09
C ASP A 15 -12.30 -4.68 4.03
N GLU A 16 -11.55 -3.84 3.30
CA GLU A 16 -12.04 -2.94 2.25
C GLU A 16 -13.31 -2.17 2.64
N ILE A 17 -13.29 -1.56 3.84
CA ILE A 17 -14.45 -0.91 4.46
C ILE A 17 -15.08 0.18 3.58
N GLN A 18 -14.30 0.78 2.69
CA GLN A 18 -14.75 1.82 1.75
C GLN A 18 -15.72 1.33 0.69
N GLU A 19 -15.78 0.03 0.42
CA GLU A 19 -16.72 -0.55 -0.53
C GLU A 19 -18.14 -0.57 0.05
N ILE A 20 -18.28 -0.42 1.37
CA ILE A 20 -19.56 -0.41 2.07
C ILE A 20 -20.11 1.02 2.17
N PRO A 21 -21.28 1.33 1.61
CA PRO A 21 -21.88 2.65 1.76
C PRO A 21 -22.17 3.00 3.22
N GLN A 22 -21.87 4.25 3.62
CA GLN A 22 -22.12 4.77 4.97
C GLN A 22 -21.44 3.97 6.10
N TRP A 23 -20.34 3.28 5.78
CA TRP A 23 -19.56 2.48 6.73
C TRP A 23 -19.17 3.25 8.00
N ASP A 24 -18.88 4.54 7.87
CA ASP A 24 -18.47 5.45 8.93
C ASP A 24 -19.56 5.65 10.00
N ARG A 25 -20.83 5.71 9.60
CA ARG A 25 -21.96 5.81 10.52
C ARG A 25 -22.18 4.51 11.27
N TRP A 26 -22.01 3.39 10.57
CA TRP A 26 -22.15 2.06 11.17
C TRP A 26 -21.04 1.82 12.21
N LEU A 27 -19.78 2.09 11.87
CA LEU A 27 -18.66 1.95 12.83
C LEU A 27 -18.89 2.78 14.09
N ARG A 28 -19.30 4.05 13.94
CA ARG A 28 -19.60 4.92 15.09
C ARG A 28 -20.72 4.35 15.95
N ARG A 29 -21.79 3.86 15.34
CA ARG A 29 -22.91 3.26 16.08
C ARG A 29 -22.45 2.04 16.87
N VAL A 30 -21.68 1.14 16.25
CA VAL A 30 -21.18 -0.06 16.94
C VAL A 30 -20.26 0.33 18.09
N TYR A 31 -19.30 1.22 17.84
CA TYR A 31 -18.37 1.72 18.86
C TYR A 31 -19.09 2.40 20.04
N ASP A 32 -20.10 3.22 19.77
CA ASP A 32 -20.85 3.95 20.80
C ASP A 32 -21.83 3.04 21.58
N SER A 33 -22.35 1.97 20.94
CA SER A 33 -23.37 1.09 21.53
C SER A 33 -22.80 -0.07 22.33
N TYR A 34 -21.58 -0.53 22.00
CA TYR A 34 -21.01 -1.73 22.59
C TYR A 34 -19.61 -1.47 23.16
N ARG A 35 -19.49 -1.59 24.48
CA ARG A 35 -18.23 -1.36 25.21
C ARG A 35 -17.20 -2.48 25.01
N ASN A 36 -17.66 -3.68 24.66
CA ASN A 36 -16.86 -4.89 24.57
C ASN A 36 -16.56 -5.30 23.12
N VAL A 37 -16.59 -4.36 22.16
CA VAL A 37 -16.15 -4.65 20.79
C VAL A 37 -15.03 -3.73 20.32
N HIS A 38 -14.04 -4.36 19.71
CA HIS A 38 -12.87 -3.73 19.13
C HIS A 38 -12.98 -3.78 17.60
N LEU A 39 -12.93 -2.62 16.97
CA LEU A 39 -13.11 -2.47 15.53
C LEU A 39 -11.75 -2.25 14.86
N PHE A 40 -11.44 -3.08 13.87
CA PHE A 40 -10.30 -2.91 12.97
C PHE A 40 -10.82 -2.83 11.55
N ALA A 41 -10.42 -1.78 10.84
CA ALA A 41 -10.82 -1.58 9.44
C ALA A 41 -9.59 -1.34 8.58
N SER A 42 -9.53 -2.01 7.44
CA SER A 42 -8.56 -1.78 6.37
C SER A 42 -9.25 -1.24 5.13
N GLY A 43 -8.46 -0.63 4.26
CA GLY A 43 -8.87 -0.39 2.90
C GLY A 43 -7.76 0.19 2.05
N SER A 44 -7.69 -0.31 0.82
CA SER A 44 -6.58 -0.05 -0.11
C SER A 44 -6.77 1.22 -0.94
N SER A 45 -7.98 1.80 -0.98
CA SER A 45 -8.29 2.93 -1.85
C SER A 45 -7.84 4.28 -1.29
N SER A 46 -7.39 5.15 -2.19
CA SER A 46 -7.17 6.58 -1.94
C SER A 46 -8.43 7.33 -1.48
N LYS A 47 -9.64 6.75 -1.59
CA LYS A 47 -10.88 7.27 -0.99
C LYS A 47 -10.79 7.29 0.55
N LEU A 48 -10.06 6.37 1.17
CA LEU A 48 -9.81 6.34 2.61
C LEU A 48 -8.61 7.21 3.04
N ALA A 49 -7.87 7.79 2.10
CA ALA A 49 -6.58 8.40 2.38
C ALA A 49 -6.71 9.58 3.36
N ALA A 50 -6.21 9.35 4.58
CA ALA A 50 -5.80 10.24 5.68
C ALA A 50 -6.73 11.38 6.15
N LYS A 51 -7.57 11.98 5.30
CA LYS A 51 -8.48 13.07 5.66
C LYS A 51 -9.90 12.61 5.88
N GLU A 52 -10.36 11.57 5.17
CA GLU A 52 -11.75 11.10 5.27
C GLU A 52 -12.01 10.29 6.56
N ILE A 53 -11.11 9.37 6.94
CA ILE A 53 -11.31 8.54 8.15
C ILE A 53 -11.30 9.38 9.45
N PRO A 54 -10.27 10.21 9.73
CA PRO A 54 -10.25 10.98 10.98
C PRO A 54 -11.38 11.99 11.06
N THR A 55 -11.80 12.57 9.93
CA THR A 55 -12.95 13.49 9.86
C THR A 55 -14.26 12.75 10.08
N ALA A 56 -14.47 11.61 9.40
CA ALA A 56 -15.69 10.82 9.50
C ALA A 56 -15.88 10.24 10.91
N LEU A 57 -14.78 9.81 11.54
CA LEU A 57 -14.76 9.27 12.90
C LEU A 57 -14.46 10.33 13.97
N ARG A 58 -14.37 11.62 13.60
CA ARG A 58 -14.13 12.79 14.47
C ARG A 58 -12.99 12.59 15.48
N GLY A 59 -11.87 12.03 15.02
CA GLY A 59 -10.68 11.79 15.86
C GLY A 59 -10.80 10.61 16.82
N ARG A 60 -11.86 9.79 16.75
CA ARG A 60 -12.01 8.56 17.58
C ARG A 60 -11.32 7.32 17.00
N ALA A 61 -10.47 7.51 16.00
CA ALA A 61 -9.79 6.44 15.30
C ALA A 61 -8.28 6.65 15.32
N LEU A 62 -7.55 5.55 15.54
CA LEU A 62 -6.11 5.48 15.30
C LEU A 62 -5.91 4.95 13.88
N SER A 63 -5.32 5.77 13.02
CA SER A 63 -5.05 5.42 11.63
C SER A 63 -3.57 5.12 11.46
N PHE A 64 -3.28 4.02 10.78
CA PHE A 64 -1.93 3.61 10.40
C PHE A 64 -1.87 3.51 8.89
N GLU A 65 -0.87 4.13 8.27
CA GLU A 65 -0.60 4.00 6.85
C GLU A 65 0.48 2.95 6.65
N VAL A 66 0.20 1.95 5.81
CA VAL A 66 1.12 0.85 5.51
C VAL A 66 1.71 1.09 4.14
N PHE A 67 3.00 1.42 4.10
CA PHE A 67 3.74 1.60 2.86
C PHE A 67 4.30 0.27 2.36
N PRO A 68 4.70 0.19 1.06
CA PRO A 68 5.60 -0.87 0.61
C PRO A 68 6.86 -0.92 1.48
N LEU A 69 7.52 -2.07 1.49
CA LEU A 69 8.73 -2.29 2.28
C LEU A 69 9.75 -1.18 1.98
N SER A 70 10.28 -0.57 3.03
CA SER A 70 11.48 0.25 2.90
C SER A 70 12.65 -0.59 2.39
N PHE A 71 13.69 0.03 1.85
CA PHE A 71 14.85 -0.72 1.37
C PHE A 71 15.48 -1.61 2.47
N ARG A 72 15.43 -1.19 3.74
CA ARG A 72 15.90 -2.00 4.85
C ARG A 72 15.03 -3.24 5.09
N GLU A 73 13.71 -3.09 5.04
CA GLU A 73 12.79 -4.23 5.16
C GLU A 73 12.88 -5.15 3.94
N PHE A 74 13.06 -4.60 2.74
CA PHE A 74 13.37 -5.36 1.53
C PHE A 74 14.59 -6.25 1.72
N LEU A 75 15.70 -5.71 2.26
CA LEU A 75 16.90 -6.50 2.55
C LEU A 75 16.61 -7.65 3.51
N ASN A 76 15.83 -7.40 4.57
CA ASN A 76 15.41 -8.45 5.51
C ASN A 76 14.59 -9.53 4.80
N PHE A 77 13.66 -9.16 3.92
CA PHE A 77 12.89 -10.11 3.09
C PHE A 77 13.78 -10.92 2.14
N LYS A 78 14.90 -10.35 1.67
CA LYS A 78 15.92 -11.04 0.88
C LYS A 78 16.89 -11.89 1.73
N GLY A 79 16.65 -12.02 3.03
CA GLY A 79 17.53 -12.75 3.95
C GLY A 79 18.85 -12.04 4.23
N PHE A 80 18.96 -10.76 3.91
CA PHE A 80 20.13 -9.93 4.19
C PHE A 80 19.89 -9.13 5.47
N SER A 81 20.42 -9.59 6.60
CA SER A 81 20.38 -8.84 7.86
C SER A 81 21.29 -7.62 7.75
N TYR A 82 20.70 -6.41 7.70
CA TYR A 82 21.46 -5.16 7.77
C TYR A 82 21.59 -4.69 9.23
N GLU A 83 22.75 -4.97 9.82
CA GLU A 83 23.15 -4.48 11.15
C GLU A 83 24.07 -3.26 11.03
N ARG A 84 24.01 -2.33 12.00
CA ARG A 84 24.83 -1.11 11.98
C ARG A 84 26.34 -1.37 12.06
N SER A 85 26.74 -2.56 12.49
CA SER A 85 28.12 -3.02 12.63
C SER A 85 28.69 -3.70 11.38
N ILE A 86 27.94 -3.72 10.27
CA ILE A 86 28.42 -4.36 9.03
C ILE A 86 29.69 -3.68 8.51
N GLU A 87 30.70 -4.48 8.25
CA GLU A 87 31.90 -4.05 7.56
C GLU A 87 31.64 -3.92 6.05
N TYR A 88 31.88 -2.73 5.50
CA TYR A 88 31.65 -2.40 4.09
C TYR A 88 32.78 -2.91 3.18
N THR A 89 32.98 -4.22 3.16
CA THR A 89 33.86 -4.87 2.18
C THR A 89 33.31 -4.70 0.76
N GLU A 90 34.17 -4.77 -0.27
CA GLU A 90 33.74 -4.69 -1.67
C GLU A 90 32.64 -5.70 -2.01
N ARG A 91 32.72 -6.91 -1.44
CA ARG A 91 31.70 -7.96 -1.62
C ARG A 91 30.35 -7.58 -1.04
N VAL A 92 30.31 -6.92 0.12
CA VAL A 92 29.08 -6.43 0.75
C VAL A 92 28.50 -5.28 -0.07
N VAL A 93 29.33 -4.32 -0.48
CA VAL A 93 28.91 -3.18 -1.31
C VAL A 93 28.37 -3.66 -2.66
N GLY A 94 29.01 -4.66 -3.28
CA GLY A 94 28.55 -5.27 -4.53
C GLY A 94 27.16 -5.90 -4.40
N ARG A 95 26.91 -6.65 -3.32
CA ARG A 95 25.59 -7.23 -3.02
C ARG A 95 24.53 -6.17 -2.76
N LEU A 96 24.83 -5.16 -1.94
CA LEU A 96 23.92 -4.05 -1.66
C LEU A 96 23.54 -3.29 -2.94
N ARG A 97 24.49 -3.05 -3.86
CA ARG A 97 24.21 -2.47 -5.17
C ARG A 97 23.28 -3.35 -6.02
N GLY A 98 23.43 -4.67 -5.95
CA GLY A 98 22.54 -5.62 -6.60
C GLY A 98 21.10 -5.50 -6.07
N TYR A 99 20.94 -5.56 -4.76
CA TYR A 99 19.64 -5.39 -4.12
C TYR A 99 19.01 -4.03 -4.37
N LEU A 100 19.80 -2.96 -4.36
CA LEU A 100 19.30 -1.61 -4.66
C LEU A 100 18.78 -1.52 -6.08
N ARG A 101 19.46 -2.14 -7.07
CA ARG A 101 18.96 -2.19 -8.45
C ARG A 101 17.64 -2.95 -8.52
N GLU A 102 17.53 -4.11 -7.87
CA GLU A 102 16.28 -4.88 -7.84
C GLU A 102 15.14 -4.08 -7.19
N TYR A 103 15.41 -3.41 -6.07
CA TYR A 103 14.43 -2.57 -5.38
C TYR A 103 13.96 -1.38 -6.22
N ILE A 104 14.86 -0.75 -6.99
CA ILE A 104 14.49 0.34 -7.91
C ILE A 104 13.70 -0.18 -9.10
N GLU A 105 14.06 -1.36 -9.64
CA GLU A 105 13.40 -1.93 -10.82
C GLU A 105 12.00 -2.47 -10.51
N TYR A 106 11.82 -3.15 -9.38
CA TYR A 106 10.60 -3.88 -9.05
C TYR A 106 9.81 -3.27 -7.87
N GLY A 107 10.43 -2.37 -7.10
CA GLY A 107 9.80 -1.76 -5.92
C GLY A 107 9.86 -2.63 -4.66
N GLY A 108 9.15 -2.17 -3.63
CA GLY A 108 9.14 -2.78 -2.29
C GLY A 108 7.87 -3.54 -1.92
N PHE A 109 6.96 -3.82 -2.86
CA PHE A 109 5.73 -4.55 -2.52
C PHE A 109 6.05 -5.99 -2.10
N PRO A 110 5.60 -6.47 -0.92
CA PRO A 110 6.00 -7.77 -0.40
C PRO A 110 5.84 -8.93 -1.39
N GLU A 111 4.70 -9.01 -2.10
CA GLU A 111 4.43 -10.05 -3.11
C GLU A 111 5.47 -10.04 -4.25
N VAL A 112 5.90 -8.85 -4.68
CA VAL A 112 6.94 -8.70 -5.71
C VAL A 112 8.31 -9.10 -5.17
N VAL A 113 8.59 -8.80 -3.91
CA VAL A 113 9.89 -9.05 -3.28
C VAL A 113 10.14 -10.55 -3.05
N ILE A 114 9.10 -11.29 -2.65
CA ILE A 114 9.20 -12.74 -2.39
C ILE A 114 9.16 -13.58 -3.67
N GLU A 115 8.62 -13.06 -4.77
CA GLU A 115 8.67 -13.74 -6.06
C GLU A 115 10.14 -13.88 -6.52
N GLU A 116 10.46 -14.99 -7.20
CA GLU A 116 11.80 -15.26 -7.71
C GLU A 116 11.85 -15.07 -9.22
N ASP A 117 10.76 -15.38 -9.93
CA ASP A 117 10.66 -15.26 -11.38
C ASP A 117 10.59 -13.79 -11.82
N PRO A 118 11.59 -13.27 -12.56
CA PRO A 118 11.61 -11.89 -13.02
C PRO A 118 10.42 -11.54 -13.93
N MET A 119 9.90 -12.49 -14.71
CA MET A 119 8.75 -12.25 -15.57
C MET A 119 7.49 -12.04 -14.75
N LYS A 120 7.27 -12.87 -13.72
CA LYS A 120 6.13 -12.71 -12.80
C LYS A 120 6.22 -11.42 -12.00
N LYS A 121 7.41 -11.04 -11.51
CA LYS A 121 7.62 -9.72 -10.88
C LYS A 121 7.13 -8.58 -11.77
N LYS A 122 7.56 -8.58 -13.03
CA LYS A 122 7.13 -7.55 -14.01
C LYS A 122 5.63 -7.55 -14.20
N MET A 123 5.00 -8.72 -14.28
CA MET A 123 3.55 -8.82 -14.41
C MET A 123 2.82 -8.26 -13.19
N ILE A 124 3.23 -8.61 -11.97
CA ILE A 124 2.62 -8.12 -10.73
C ILE A 124 2.75 -6.60 -10.63
N VAL A 125 3.95 -6.05 -10.87
CA VAL A 125 4.18 -4.59 -10.84
C VAL A 125 3.34 -3.87 -11.88
N GLN A 126 3.24 -4.41 -13.10
CA GLN A 126 2.40 -3.82 -14.15
C GLN A 126 0.91 -3.86 -13.78
N GLU A 127 0.45 -4.93 -13.14
CA GLU A 127 -0.93 -5.07 -12.69
C GLU A 127 -1.26 -4.09 -11.57
N TYR A 128 -0.37 -3.93 -10.59
CA TYR A 128 -0.51 -2.91 -9.55
C TYR A 128 -0.56 -1.51 -10.15
N PHE A 129 0.35 -1.18 -11.07
CA PHE A 129 0.34 0.12 -11.75
C PHE A 129 -0.98 0.37 -12.48
N ARG A 130 -1.47 -0.61 -13.25
CA ARG A 130 -2.75 -0.50 -13.96
C ARG A 130 -3.92 -0.36 -13.00
N THR A 131 -3.92 -1.12 -11.91
CA THR A 131 -4.98 -1.08 -10.90
C THR A 131 -5.03 0.28 -10.21
N ILE A 132 -3.88 0.81 -9.76
CA ILE A 132 -3.80 2.12 -9.11
C ILE A 132 -4.21 3.23 -10.09
N VAL A 133 -3.64 3.24 -11.30
CA VAL A 133 -3.97 4.28 -12.29
C VAL A 133 -5.44 4.17 -12.73
N GLY A 134 -5.98 2.96 -12.84
CA GLY A 134 -7.39 2.71 -13.17
C GLY A 134 -8.34 3.16 -12.06
N ARG A 135 -8.26 2.50 -10.91
CA ARG A 135 -9.21 2.70 -9.80
C ARG A 135 -8.98 4.02 -9.06
N ASP A 136 -7.74 4.31 -8.67
CA ASP A 136 -7.48 5.47 -7.81
C ASP A 136 -7.38 6.79 -8.57
N ILE A 137 -7.03 6.76 -9.85
CA ILE A 137 -6.92 7.97 -10.68
C ILE A 137 -8.08 8.05 -11.68
N ALA A 138 -8.18 7.11 -12.61
CA ALA A 138 -9.09 7.25 -13.74
C ALA A 138 -10.56 7.26 -13.31
N GLU A 139 -10.98 6.33 -12.45
CA GLU A 139 -12.35 6.31 -11.93
C GLU A 139 -12.64 7.51 -11.03
N ARG A 140 -11.73 7.83 -10.10
CA ARG A 140 -11.88 8.94 -9.15
C ARG A 140 -12.06 10.28 -9.83
N TYR A 141 -11.23 10.56 -10.84
CA TYR A 141 -11.26 11.81 -11.59
C TYR A 141 -12.10 11.73 -12.88
N ARG A 142 -12.82 10.63 -13.10
CA ARG A 142 -13.69 10.38 -14.27
C ARG A 142 -12.98 10.65 -15.59
N VAL A 143 -11.75 10.15 -15.72
CA VAL A 143 -10.90 10.33 -16.89
C VAL A 143 -11.55 9.61 -18.08
N LYS A 144 -11.93 10.37 -19.11
CA LYS A 144 -12.63 9.82 -20.29
C LYS A 144 -11.73 8.95 -21.17
N ASN A 145 -10.43 9.26 -21.25
CA ASN A 145 -9.48 8.55 -22.10
C ASN A 145 -8.36 7.94 -21.26
N PHE A 146 -8.60 6.72 -20.78
CA PHE A 146 -7.64 5.97 -19.96
C PHE A 146 -6.32 5.70 -20.69
N GLN A 147 -6.38 5.40 -22.00
CA GLN A 147 -5.19 5.11 -22.80
C GLN A 147 -4.28 6.34 -22.92
N LEU A 148 -4.87 7.52 -23.09
CA LEU A 148 -4.12 8.79 -23.11
C LEU A 148 -3.41 9.04 -21.78
N LEU A 149 -4.09 8.79 -20.65
CA LEU A 149 -3.49 8.89 -19.32
C LEU A 149 -2.29 7.94 -19.17
N LEU A 150 -2.44 6.67 -19.57
CA LEU A 150 -1.34 5.70 -19.52
C LEU A 150 -0.16 6.13 -20.38
N ASN A 151 -0.42 6.62 -21.60
CA ASN A 151 0.62 7.12 -22.48
C ASN A 151 1.33 8.33 -21.86
N PHE A 152 0.57 9.28 -21.32
CA PHE A 152 1.10 10.45 -20.64
C PHE A 152 2.01 10.08 -19.46
N LEU A 153 1.57 9.18 -18.57
CA LEU A 153 2.38 8.71 -17.45
C LEU A 153 3.64 7.98 -17.92
N LYS A 154 3.55 7.18 -18.97
CA LYS A 154 4.74 6.54 -19.57
C LYS A 154 5.73 7.56 -20.12
N TYR A 155 5.26 8.63 -20.78
CA TYR A 155 6.15 9.69 -21.26
C TYR A 155 6.82 10.43 -20.11
N LEU A 156 6.07 10.74 -19.04
CA LEU A 156 6.62 11.36 -17.83
C LEU A 156 7.74 10.54 -17.19
N LEU A 157 7.54 9.23 -17.06
CA LEU A 157 8.53 8.36 -16.43
C LEU A 157 9.80 8.18 -17.28
N ASN A 158 9.70 8.38 -18.59
CA ASN A 158 10.83 8.25 -19.52
C ASN A 158 11.51 9.58 -19.85
N SER A 159 10.99 10.71 -19.34
CA SER A 159 11.55 12.03 -19.64
C SER A 159 12.43 12.53 -18.49
N SER A 160 13.62 13.04 -18.82
CA SER A 160 14.49 13.70 -17.84
C SER A 160 14.02 15.11 -17.48
N TYR A 161 13.15 15.69 -18.31
CA TYR A 161 12.53 17.00 -18.14
C TYR A 161 11.08 16.94 -18.64
N PHE A 162 10.17 17.59 -17.93
CA PHE A 162 8.77 17.74 -18.35
C PHE A 162 8.34 19.19 -18.11
N SER A 163 7.80 19.85 -19.14
CA SER A 163 7.29 21.21 -19.07
C SER A 163 5.89 21.24 -19.66
N VAL A 164 4.94 21.85 -18.94
CA VAL A 164 3.60 22.18 -19.43
C VAL A 164 3.55 23.68 -19.62
N TYR A 165 4.17 24.14 -20.70
CA TYR A 165 4.11 25.51 -21.20
C TYR A 165 4.01 25.44 -22.72
#